data_AF-A0A1Q8RBD8-F1
#
_entry.id   AF-A0A1Q8RBD8-F1
#
_cell.length_a   1.000
_cell.length_b   1.000
_cell.length_c   1.000
_cell.angle_alpha   90.00
_cell.angle_beta   90.00
_cell.angle_gamma   90.00
#
_symmetry.space_group_name_H-M   'P 1'
#
loop_
_entity.id
_entity.type
_entity.pdbx_description
1 polymer ?
#
loop_
_entity_poly.entity_id
_entity_poly.type
_entity_poly.pdbx_seq_one_letter_code
_entity_poly.pdbx_strand_id
1 'polypeptide(L)'
;MAHESSKFNPKNLARVAAFSDQYLQRRPPIPSTITLADGAALSDLHSCVKHLASKFQHLALYRLAKEQRGLANEIPGWPEPLKSPMNPTAAEDARFQRALYRFEVYCKLFKEPEVVRFNLDAVNFQKIYYFDHLSPWEIEQLVAVRDFLAASIIGPPLRALVELRKLEALQAHHCGPRNGAQVAYWSGPVLPPNLARADCHITQNQARLLCFGIKFLYRVSASPVAQFYQILLDLPQQPRYASYNRLGEIYTWFSDAVNECSELSNSELTLKKSVASLTDEEYKQHIRQSLVTEDTDKGPEEAWYWAYQTFLGSTVNDLRMTNCRHFGLFFWDSDRLKTVNFFTRVDFWWWRWEGGRQPDFDWSIAAPFHST
;
A
#
# COMPACT_ATOMS: atom_id res chain seq x y z
N MET A 1 18.36 4.61 6.49
CA MET A 1 17.93 3.69 5.40
C MET A 1 17.36 4.43 4.20
N ALA A 2 16.18 5.08 4.30
CA ALA A 2 15.55 5.75 3.14
C ALA A 2 16.45 6.78 2.44
N HIS A 3 17.12 7.63 3.21
CA HIS A 3 18.11 8.57 2.66
C HIS A 3 19.27 7.88 1.94
N GLU A 4 19.88 6.87 2.56
CA GLU A 4 20.97 6.09 1.96
C GLU A 4 20.55 5.38 0.67
N SER A 5 19.32 4.87 0.59
CA SER A 5 18.79 4.25 -0.63
C SER A 5 18.68 5.22 -1.81
N SER A 6 18.68 6.53 -1.56
CA SER A 6 18.63 7.55 -2.60
C SER A 6 20.01 7.91 -3.17
N LYS A 7 21.11 7.47 -2.55
CA LYS A 7 22.48 7.87 -2.90
C LYS A 7 23.11 7.05 -4.03
N PHE A 8 22.45 6.01 -4.52
CA PHE A 8 23.01 5.16 -5.57
C PHE A 8 22.00 4.82 -6.67
N ASN A 9 22.53 4.38 -7.81
CA ASN A 9 21.72 3.93 -8.93
C ASN A 9 21.23 2.48 -8.70
N PRO A 10 19.91 2.24 -8.62
CA PRO A 10 19.36 0.91 -8.37
C PRO A 10 19.58 -0.09 -9.52
N LYS A 11 19.99 0.37 -10.72
CA LYS A 11 20.37 -0.54 -11.83
C LYS A 11 21.59 -1.40 -11.51
N ASN A 12 22.40 -1.00 -10.54
CA ASN A 12 23.52 -1.80 -10.08
C ASN A 12 23.04 -2.76 -8.98
N LEU A 13 22.67 -3.99 -9.39
CA LEU A 13 22.17 -5.01 -8.46
C LEU A 13 23.15 -5.35 -7.33
N ALA A 14 24.46 -5.29 -7.58
CA ALA A 14 25.46 -5.49 -6.52
C ALA A 14 25.40 -4.39 -5.45
N ARG A 15 25.06 -3.15 -5.82
CA ARG A 15 24.83 -2.08 -4.84
C ARG A 15 23.52 -2.26 -4.08
N VAL A 16 22.48 -2.81 -4.71
CA VAL A 16 21.22 -3.15 -4.01
C VAL A 16 21.47 -4.25 -2.99
N ALA A 17 22.21 -5.31 -3.35
CA ALA A 17 22.61 -6.38 -2.44
C ALA A 17 23.42 -5.83 -1.26
N ALA A 18 24.47 -5.05 -1.54
CA ALA A 18 25.29 -4.44 -0.49
C ALA A 18 24.49 -3.51 0.43
N PHE A 19 23.53 -2.74 -0.13
CA PHE A 19 22.62 -1.93 0.66
C PHE A 19 21.77 -2.80 1.60
N SER A 20 21.22 -3.90 1.09
CA SER A 20 20.39 -4.81 1.87
C SER A 20 21.16 -5.40 3.05
N ASP A 21 22.34 -5.97 2.78
CA ASP A 21 23.22 -6.52 3.81
C ASP A 21 23.54 -5.48 4.88
N GLN A 22 23.89 -4.26 4.45
CA GLN A 22 24.29 -3.20 5.35
C GLN A 22 23.13 -2.62 6.15
N TYR A 23 21.96 -2.41 5.57
CA TYR A 23 20.90 -1.60 6.16
C TYR A 23 19.65 -2.37 6.55
N LEU A 24 19.24 -3.37 5.77
CA LEU A 24 18.02 -4.15 6.04
C LEU A 24 18.31 -5.33 6.97
N GLN A 25 19.41 -6.03 6.72
CA GLN A 25 19.84 -7.16 7.54
C GLN A 25 20.54 -6.72 8.83
N ARG A 26 21.60 -5.90 8.73
CA ARG A 26 22.40 -5.50 9.91
C ARG A 26 21.78 -4.39 10.77
N ARG A 27 20.90 -3.56 10.19
CA ARG A 27 20.23 -2.42 10.85
C ARG A 27 21.17 -1.61 11.77
N PRO A 28 22.19 -0.94 11.19
CA PRO A 28 23.19 -0.25 11.97
C PRO A 28 22.56 0.88 12.80
N PRO A 29 23.16 1.21 13.95
CA PRO A 29 22.68 2.30 14.78
C PRO A 29 22.69 3.62 14.00
N ILE A 30 21.86 4.56 14.45
CA ILE A 30 21.84 5.91 13.88
C ILE A 30 23.24 6.53 14.02
N PRO A 31 23.83 7.08 12.94
CA PRO A 31 25.10 7.78 13.03
C PRO A 31 25.05 8.90 14.06
N SER A 32 26.10 9.04 14.87
CA SER A 32 26.21 10.11 15.88
C SER A 32 26.33 11.50 15.27
N THR A 33 26.72 11.58 14.00
CA THR A 33 26.84 12.83 13.24
C THR A 33 26.27 12.64 11.84
N ILE A 34 25.58 13.66 11.35
CA ILE A 34 25.11 13.74 9.95
C ILE A 34 25.60 15.04 9.34
N THR A 35 25.85 15.04 8.03
CA THR A 35 26.16 16.28 7.33
C THR A 35 24.92 17.18 7.27
N LEU A 36 25.10 18.49 7.16
CA LEU A 36 23.97 19.42 7.03
C LEU A 36 23.12 19.12 5.78
N ALA A 37 23.77 18.71 4.68
CA ALA A 37 23.09 18.32 3.45
C ALA A 37 22.23 17.05 3.64
N ASP A 38 22.78 16.03 4.31
CA ASP A 38 22.02 14.82 4.64
C ASP A 38 20.85 15.14 5.59
N GLY A 39 21.07 16.01 6.57
CA GLY A 39 20.05 16.47 7.52
C GLY A 39 18.90 17.21 6.82
N ALA A 40 19.22 18.12 5.89
CA ALA A 40 18.21 18.81 5.10
C ALA A 40 17.39 17.82 4.24
N ALA A 41 18.06 16.90 3.53
CA ALA A 41 17.40 15.89 2.71
C ALA A 41 16.48 14.96 3.53
N LEU A 42 16.91 14.58 4.73
CA LEU A 42 16.13 13.80 5.70
C LEU A 42 14.91 14.59 6.20
N SER A 43 15.09 15.86 6.55
CA SER A 43 14.01 16.74 7.01
C SER A 43 12.93 16.92 5.94
N ASP A 44 13.34 17.14 4.70
CA ASP A 44 12.42 17.23 3.55
C ASP A 44 11.61 15.95 3.36
N LEU A 45 12.28 14.79 3.40
CA LEU A 45 11.61 13.49 3.27
C LEU A 45 10.67 13.24 4.46
N HIS A 46 11.11 13.55 5.69
CA HIS A 46 10.31 13.36 6.89
C HIS A 46 9.05 14.22 6.86
N SER A 47 9.13 15.47 6.38
CA SER A 47 7.96 16.33 6.22
C SER A 47 6.92 15.70 5.27
N CYS A 48 7.37 15.08 4.17
CA CYS A 48 6.49 14.36 3.25
C CYS A 48 5.86 13.12 3.92
N VAL A 49 6.67 12.32 4.63
CA VAL A 49 6.22 11.11 5.34
C VAL A 49 5.21 11.47 6.41
N LYS A 50 5.49 12.46 7.25
CA LYS A 50 4.60 12.92 8.33
C LYS A 50 3.24 13.35 7.80
N HIS A 51 3.21 14.10 6.69
CA HIS A 51 1.97 14.52 6.03
C HIS A 51 1.13 13.32 5.58
N LEU A 52 1.74 12.38 4.85
CA LEU A 52 1.04 11.21 4.33
C LEU A 52 0.62 10.24 5.46
N ALA A 53 1.47 10.06 6.48
CA ALA A 53 1.19 9.24 7.66
C ALA A 53 -0.03 9.78 8.40
N SER A 54 -0.04 11.07 8.70
CA SER A 54 -1.16 11.73 9.38
C SER A 54 -2.47 11.57 8.61
N LYS A 55 -2.43 11.73 7.28
CA LYS A 55 -3.61 11.53 6.42
C LYS A 55 -4.08 10.06 6.41
N PHE A 56 -3.16 9.11 6.34
CA PHE A 56 -3.49 7.68 6.39
C PHE A 56 -4.12 7.32 7.74
N GLN A 57 -3.47 7.73 8.82
CA GLN A 57 -3.91 7.51 10.20
C GLN A 57 -5.31 8.09 10.45
N HIS A 58 -5.57 9.33 10.00
CA HIS A 58 -6.90 9.94 10.10
C HIS A 58 -7.97 9.14 9.36
N LEU A 59 -7.68 8.69 8.13
CA LEU A 59 -8.61 7.89 7.35
C LEU A 59 -8.85 6.51 7.97
N ALA A 60 -7.80 5.89 8.51
CA ALA A 60 -7.89 4.59 9.19
C ALA A 60 -8.79 4.68 10.43
N LEU A 61 -8.58 5.69 11.27
CA LEU A 61 -9.44 5.95 12.44
C LEU A 61 -10.88 6.28 12.05
N TYR A 62 -11.08 7.13 11.03
CA TYR A 62 -12.41 7.47 10.55
C TYR A 62 -13.18 6.23 10.09
N ARG A 63 -12.51 5.37 9.31
CA ARG A 63 -13.11 4.12 8.83
C ARG A 63 -13.40 3.17 9.99
N LEU A 64 -12.46 2.97 10.90
CA LEU A 64 -12.66 2.16 12.11
C LEU A 64 -13.88 2.63 12.91
N ALA A 65 -14.00 3.94 13.18
CA ALA A 65 -15.12 4.51 13.92
C ALA A 65 -16.45 4.40 13.15
N LYS A 66 -16.43 4.50 11.82
CA LYS A 66 -17.61 4.26 10.97
C LYS A 66 -18.08 2.82 11.10
N GLU A 67 -17.16 1.86 11.05
CA GLU A 67 -17.49 0.43 11.17
C GLU A 67 -18.01 0.09 12.56
N GLN A 68 -17.39 0.58 13.63
CA GLN A 68 -17.86 0.36 15.01
C GLN A 68 -19.30 0.84 15.20
N ARG A 69 -19.65 2.01 14.66
CA ARG A 69 -21.04 2.52 14.67
C ARG A 69 -21.98 1.62 13.88
N GLY A 70 -21.54 1.14 12.73
CA GLY A 70 -22.32 0.19 11.94
C GLY A 70 -22.63 -1.09 12.71
N LEU A 71 -21.63 -1.65 13.39
CA LEU A 71 -21.78 -2.88 14.19
C LEU A 71 -22.67 -2.68 15.41
N ALA A 72 -22.53 -1.56 16.12
CA ALA A 72 -23.39 -1.23 17.27
C ALA A 72 -24.87 -1.15 16.88
N ASN A 73 -25.17 -0.67 15.66
CA ASN A 73 -26.54 -0.59 15.16
C ASN A 73 -27.08 -1.95 14.68
N GLU A 74 -26.22 -2.82 14.15
CA GLU A 74 -26.61 -4.10 13.54
C GLU A 74 -26.69 -5.24 14.56
N ILE A 75 -25.91 -5.20 15.65
CA ILE A 75 -25.73 -6.33 16.57
C ILE A 75 -26.14 -5.92 17.99
N PRO A 76 -27.24 -6.49 18.53
CA PRO A 76 -27.63 -6.27 19.91
C PRO A 76 -26.53 -6.70 20.89
N GLY A 77 -26.13 -5.80 21.79
CA GLY A 77 -25.10 -6.06 22.80
C GLY A 77 -23.66 -5.85 22.33
N TRP A 78 -23.44 -5.35 21.11
CA TRP A 78 -22.10 -4.90 20.70
C TRP A 78 -21.66 -3.67 21.51
N PRO A 79 -20.37 -3.55 21.88
CA PRO A 79 -19.89 -2.39 22.63
C PRO A 79 -20.21 -1.08 21.92
N GLU A 80 -20.71 -0.11 22.69
CA GLU A 80 -20.94 1.24 22.17
C GLU A 80 -19.64 1.80 21.55
N PRO A 81 -19.73 2.42 20.36
CA PRO A 81 -18.57 3.01 19.72
C PRO A 81 -17.97 4.09 20.61
N LEU A 82 -16.64 4.20 20.61
CA LEU A 82 -15.96 5.25 21.37
C LEU A 82 -16.52 6.63 20.96
N LYS A 83 -16.94 7.43 21.93
CA LYS A 83 -17.54 8.77 21.72
C LYS A 83 -16.63 9.71 20.92
N SER A 84 -15.31 9.46 20.94
CA SER A 84 -14.34 10.08 20.04
C SER A 84 -13.23 9.08 19.73
N PRO A 85 -12.72 9.03 18.48
CA PRO A 85 -11.55 8.22 18.19
C PRO A 85 -10.41 8.71 19.07
N MET A 86 -9.87 7.84 19.92
CA MET A 86 -8.69 8.18 20.71
C MET A 86 -7.56 8.57 19.76
N ASN A 87 -6.90 9.68 20.06
CA ASN A 87 -5.70 10.07 19.33
C ASN A 87 -4.71 8.91 19.31
N PRO A 88 -3.99 8.72 18.20
CA PRO A 88 -2.96 7.70 18.11
C PRO A 88 -1.84 7.91 19.12
N THR A 89 -1.29 6.82 19.63
CA THR A 89 -0.10 6.88 20.48
C THR A 89 1.11 7.25 19.62
N ALA A 90 2.21 7.66 20.28
CA ALA A 90 3.47 7.93 19.58
C ALA A 90 4.02 6.67 18.87
N ALA A 91 3.79 5.48 19.44
CA ALA A 91 4.19 4.21 18.84
C ALA A 91 3.37 3.91 17.57
N GLU A 92 2.06 4.13 17.62
CA GLU A 92 1.17 3.99 16.45
C GLU A 92 1.59 4.96 15.34
N ASP A 93 1.77 6.25 15.65
CA ASP A 93 2.27 7.24 14.67
C ASP A 93 3.61 6.81 14.05
N ALA A 94 4.55 6.33 14.86
CA ALA A 94 5.82 5.82 14.39
C ALA A 94 5.66 4.61 13.45
N ARG A 95 4.69 3.71 13.66
CA ARG A 95 4.41 2.58 12.75
C ARG A 95 3.96 3.05 11.37
N PHE A 96 3.04 4.01 11.31
CA PHE A 96 2.59 4.59 10.03
C PHE A 96 3.76 5.23 9.27
N GLN A 97 4.58 6.01 9.96
CA GLN A 97 5.75 6.65 9.36
C GLN A 97 6.80 5.63 8.91
N ARG A 98 7.11 4.62 9.73
CA ARG A 98 8.06 3.55 9.39
C ARG A 98 7.61 2.78 8.15
N ALA A 99 6.32 2.46 8.02
CA ALA A 99 5.80 1.77 6.85
C ALA A 99 5.99 2.61 5.57
N LEU A 100 5.75 3.92 5.62
CA LEU A 100 6.02 4.83 4.50
C LEU A 100 7.52 4.94 4.18
N TYR A 101 8.40 4.95 5.18
CA TYR A 101 9.85 4.91 4.95
C TYR A 101 10.31 3.60 4.30
N ARG A 102 9.78 2.46 4.75
CA ARG A 102 10.05 1.16 4.13
C ARG A 102 9.56 1.18 2.67
N PHE A 103 8.35 1.68 2.43
CA PHE A 103 7.81 1.83 1.07
C PHE A 103 8.72 2.71 0.18
N GLU A 104 9.24 3.83 0.69
CA GLU A 104 10.21 4.66 -0.03
C GLU A 104 11.49 3.90 -0.34
N VAL A 105 12.04 3.11 0.60
CA VAL A 105 13.22 2.26 0.35
C VAL A 105 12.91 1.28 -0.79
N TYR A 106 11.77 0.60 -0.74
CA TYR A 106 11.35 -0.32 -1.81
C TYR A 106 11.28 0.39 -3.17
N CYS A 107 10.66 1.58 -3.22
CA CYS A 107 10.66 2.40 -4.43
C CYS A 107 12.09 2.71 -4.90
N LYS A 108 13.00 3.14 -4.02
CA LYS A 108 14.37 3.47 -4.46
C LYS A 108 15.15 2.27 -4.95
N LEU A 109 15.02 1.13 -4.31
CA LEU A 109 15.74 -0.09 -4.67
C LEU A 109 15.21 -0.74 -5.95
N PHE A 110 13.89 -0.67 -6.18
CA PHE A 110 13.23 -1.48 -7.21
C PHE A 110 12.36 -0.69 -8.19
N LYS A 111 12.43 0.66 -8.23
CA LYS A 111 11.68 1.53 -9.17
C LYS A 111 11.94 1.28 -10.65
N GLU A 112 13.10 0.72 -10.99
CA GLU A 112 13.56 0.58 -12.38
C GLU A 112 13.91 -0.86 -12.73
N PRO A 113 12.90 -1.69 -12.93
CA PRO A 113 13.15 -2.98 -13.50
C PRO A 113 12.81 -2.94 -15.00
N GLU A 114 13.76 -3.34 -15.83
CA GLU A 114 13.44 -4.04 -17.07
C GLU A 114 12.83 -5.42 -16.75
N VAL A 115 11.87 -5.49 -15.81
CA VAL A 115 11.16 -6.72 -15.46
C VAL A 115 10.07 -6.89 -16.49
N VAL A 116 10.47 -7.52 -17.58
CA VAL A 116 9.59 -8.40 -18.34
C VAL A 116 9.02 -9.43 -17.36
N ARG A 117 7.70 -9.67 -17.40
CA ARG A 117 7.03 -10.66 -16.54
C ARG A 117 7.77 -12.01 -16.60
N PHE A 118 7.90 -12.68 -15.45
CA PHE A 118 8.55 -13.99 -15.24
C PHE A 118 10.07 -14.04 -15.25
N ASN A 119 10.75 -12.93 -14.94
CA ASN A 119 12.07 -13.11 -14.38
C ASN A 119 11.94 -13.51 -12.90
N LEU A 120 11.79 -14.82 -12.64
CA LEU A 120 11.83 -15.37 -11.28
C LEU A 120 13.09 -14.88 -10.55
N ASP A 121 14.20 -14.66 -11.24
CA ASP A 121 15.41 -14.11 -10.62
C ASP A 121 15.17 -12.68 -10.10
N ALA A 122 14.39 -11.85 -10.80
CA ALA A 122 14.09 -10.49 -10.33
C ALA A 122 13.13 -10.46 -9.13
N VAL A 123 12.19 -11.40 -9.07
CA VAL A 123 11.30 -11.56 -7.91
C VAL A 123 12.08 -12.15 -6.74
N ASN A 124 12.86 -13.21 -6.96
CA ASN A 124 13.76 -13.81 -5.98
C ASN A 124 14.76 -12.78 -5.45
N PHE A 125 15.27 -11.91 -6.30
CA PHE A 125 16.16 -10.83 -5.89
C PHE A 125 15.46 -9.85 -4.94
N GLN A 126 14.22 -9.44 -5.23
CA GLN A 126 13.43 -8.61 -4.33
C GLN A 126 13.08 -9.33 -3.02
N LYS A 127 12.79 -10.63 -3.09
CA LYS A 127 12.56 -11.48 -1.91
C LYS A 127 13.78 -11.45 -0.98
N ILE A 128 14.91 -11.93 -1.49
CA ILE A 128 16.16 -12.12 -0.75
C ILE A 128 16.64 -10.80 -0.16
N TYR A 129 16.66 -9.74 -0.95
CA TYR A 129 17.27 -8.48 -0.56
C TYR A 129 16.29 -7.47 0.04
N TYR A 130 15.03 -7.81 0.27
CA TYR A 130 14.09 -6.89 0.91
C TYR A 130 13.03 -7.58 1.76
N PHE A 131 12.20 -8.44 1.17
CA PHE A 131 11.06 -9.03 1.90
C PHE A 131 11.48 -10.07 2.96
N ASP A 132 12.58 -10.79 2.75
CA ASP A 132 13.13 -11.75 3.72
C ASP A 132 13.67 -11.07 5.00
N HIS A 133 13.76 -9.74 5.02
CA HIS A 133 14.18 -8.95 6.20
C HIS A 133 13.01 -8.27 6.93
N LEU A 134 11.78 -8.64 6.58
CA LEU A 134 10.54 -8.14 7.17
C LEU A 134 9.73 -9.31 7.73
N SER A 135 9.08 -9.08 8.88
CA SER A 135 8.06 -10.02 9.36
C SER A 135 6.79 -9.94 8.48
N PRO A 136 5.94 -10.97 8.48
CA PRO A 136 4.69 -10.94 7.71
C PRO A 136 3.79 -9.73 8.03
N TRP A 137 3.72 -9.33 9.29
CA TRP A 137 2.96 -8.15 9.70
C TRP A 137 3.58 -6.82 9.23
N GLU A 138 4.92 -6.73 9.12
CA GLU A 138 5.60 -5.58 8.50
C GLU A 138 5.28 -5.51 6.99
N ILE A 139 5.11 -6.66 6.33
CA ILE A 139 4.68 -6.73 4.93
C ILE A 139 3.23 -6.27 4.80
N GLU A 140 2.31 -6.68 5.69
CA GLU A 140 0.94 -6.16 5.68
C GLU A 140 0.88 -4.63 5.88
N GLN A 141 1.74 -4.06 6.73
CA GLN A 141 1.86 -2.61 6.85
C GLN A 141 2.25 -1.96 5.51
N LEU A 142 3.20 -2.55 4.78
CA LEU A 142 3.60 -2.07 3.45
C LEU A 142 2.47 -2.18 2.43
N VAL A 143 1.76 -3.30 2.42
CA VAL A 143 0.59 -3.52 1.56
C VAL A 143 -0.51 -2.50 1.88
N ALA A 144 -0.74 -2.21 3.15
CA ALA A 144 -1.72 -1.21 3.58
C ALA A 144 -1.31 0.21 3.14
N VAL A 145 -0.02 0.54 3.19
CA VAL A 145 0.53 1.79 2.65
C VAL A 145 0.30 1.86 1.13
N ARG A 146 0.59 0.79 0.38
CA ARG A 146 0.28 0.73 -1.07
C ARG A 146 -1.19 1.02 -1.33
N ASP A 147 -2.09 0.33 -0.63
CA ASP A 147 -3.53 0.45 -0.81
C ASP A 147 -4.00 1.88 -0.53
N PHE A 148 -3.56 2.45 0.59
CA PHE A 148 -3.83 3.85 0.93
C PHE A 148 -3.35 4.83 -0.15
N LEU A 149 -2.09 4.73 -0.57
CA LEU A 149 -1.51 5.64 -1.56
C LEU A 149 -2.22 5.52 -2.92
N ALA A 150 -2.53 4.31 -3.37
CA ALA A 150 -3.27 4.08 -4.61
C ALA A 150 -4.69 4.65 -4.52
N ALA A 151 -5.41 4.34 -3.44
CA ALA A 151 -6.83 4.61 -3.30
C ALA A 151 -7.14 6.07 -2.94
N SER A 152 -6.35 6.65 -2.04
CA SER A 152 -6.65 7.96 -1.42
C SER A 152 -5.78 9.10 -1.92
N ILE A 153 -4.61 8.80 -2.51
CA ILE A 153 -3.71 9.84 -3.04
C ILE A 153 -3.79 9.90 -4.56
N ILE A 154 -3.58 8.79 -5.27
CA ILE A 154 -3.58 8.77 -6.74
C ILE A 154 -5.00 8.64 -7.31
N GLY A 155 -5.84 7.80 -6.69
CA GLY A 155 -7.16 7.44 -7.20
C GLY A 155 -8.08 8.63 -7.53
N PRO A 156 -8.30 9.58 -6.60
CA PRO A 156 -9.20 10.71 -6.83
C PRO A 156 -8.79 11.59 -8.02
N PRO A 157 -7.54 12.11 -8.11
CA PRO A 157 -7.16 12.96 -9.23
C PRO A 157 -7.06 12.19 -10.55
N LEU A 158 -6.73 10.90 -10.53
CA LEU A 158 -6.73 10.06 -11.73
C LEU A 158 -8.14 9.88 -12.29
N ARG A 159 -9.15 9.66 -11.43
CA ARG A 159 -10.56 9.61 -11.84
C ARG A 159 -11.05 10.95 -12.39
N ALA A 160 -10.70 12.06 -11.73
CA ALA A 160 -11.06 13.40 -12.22
C ALA A 160 -10.49 13.66 -13.61
N LEU A 161 -9.25 13.23 -13.86
CA LEU A 161 -8.62 13.32 -15.17
C LEU A 161 -9.33 12.46 -16.22
N VAL A 162 -9.76 11.24 -15.88
CA VAL A 162 -10.57 10.39 -16.76
C VAL A 162 -11.86 11.09 -17.16
N GLU A 163 -12.59 11.64 -16.20
CA GLU A 163 -13.87 12.32 -16.46
C GLU A 163 -13.68 13.59 -17.31
N LEU A 164 -12.63 14.38 -17.04
CA LEU A 164 -12.28 15.53 -17.88
C LEU A 164 -12.06 15.11 -19.34
N ARG A 165 -11.26 14.06 -19.58
CA ARG A 165 -10.97 13.58 -20.94
C ARG A 165 -12.20 13.01 -21.64
N LYS A 166 -13.11 12.34 -20.91
CA LYS A 166 -14.40 11.92 -21.45
C LYS A 166 -15.22 13.12 -21.92
N LEU A 167 -15.30 14.18 -21.12
CA LEU A 167 -16.03 15.40 -21.48
C LEU A 167 -15.42 16.10 -22.70
N GLU A 168 -14.09 16.23 -22.76
CA GLU A 168 -13.38 16.79 -23.91
C GLU A 168 -13.63 15.99 -25.20
N ALA A 169 -13.60 14.66 -25.12
CA ALA A 169 -13.91 13.79 -26.26
C ALA A 169 -15.35 13.98 -26.74
N LEU A 170 -16.32 14.04 -25.82
CA LEU A 170 -17.73 14.33 -26.14
C LEU A 170 -17.89 15.71 -26.79
N GLN A 171 -17.12 16.71 -26.38
CA GLN A 171 -17.13 18.05 -26.98
C GLN A 171 -16.43 18.10 -28.34
N ALA A 172 -15.37 17.32 -28.57
CA ALA A 172 -14.73 17.22 -29.89
C ALA A 172 -15.62 16.48 -30.91
N HIS A 173 -16.47 15.56 -30.45
CA HIS A 173 -17.43 14.82 -31.25
C HIS A 173 -18.82 15.49 -31.29
N HIS A 174 -18.95 16.66 -31.91
CA HIS A 174 -20.27 17.22 -32.22
C HIS A 174 -20.93 16.48 -33.41
N CYS A 175 -22.12 15.91 -33.17
CA CYS A 175 -23.17 15.54 -34.13
C CYS A 175 -22.90 14.41 -35.15
N GLY A 176 -23.30 13.18 -34.80
CA GLY A 176 -23.70 12.11 -35.73
C GLY A 176 -25.07 11.55 -35.35
N PRO A 177 -25.90 11.06 -36.29
CA PRO A 177 -27.33 10.82 -36.06
C PRO A 177 -27.61 9.77 -34.98
N ARG A 178 -28.73 9.98 -34.28
CA ARG A 178 -29.26 9.28 -33.08
C ARG A 178 -29.46 7.75 -33.19
N ASN A 179 -29.10 7.12 -34.30
CA ASN A 179 -29.38 5.70 -34.55
C ASN A 179 -28.09 4.96 -34.92
N GLY A 180 -27.37 4.48 -33.92
CA GLY A 180 -26.22 3.59 -34.10
C GLY A 180 -25.47 3.40 -32.80
N ALA A 181 -25.31 2.15 -32.36
CA ALA A 181 -24.62 1.80 -31.13
C ALA A 181 -23.11 2.12 -31.23
N GLN A 182 -22.71 3.33 -30.84
CA GLN A 182 -21.32 3.64 -30.52
C GLN A 182 -21.27 4.51 -29.26
N VAL A 183 -21.59 3.88 -28.13
CA VAL A 183 -20.98 4.29 -26.86
C VAL A 183 -19.52 3.90 -26.98
N ALA A 184 -18.67 4.83 -27.38
CA ALA A 184 -17.23 4.64 -27.39
C ALA A 184 -16.79 4.40 -25.93
N TYR A 185 -16.65 3.14 -25.55
CA TYR A 185 -15.89 2.73 -24.37
C TYR A 185 -14.44 3.15 -24.62
N TRP A 186 -14.13 4.42 -24.35
CA TRP A 186 -12.83 4.99 -24.67
C TRP A 186 -11.76 4.33 -23.79
N SER A 187 -10.93 3.49 -24.41
CA SER A 187 -9.80 2.77 -23.82
C SER A 187 -8.44 3.37 -24.25
N GLY A 188 -8.35 4.71 -24.30
CA GLY A 188 -7.15 5.49 -24.67
C GLY A 188 -6.68 6.48 -23.59
N PRO A 189 -5.47 7.05 -23.65
CA PRO A 189 -4.57 7.19 -22.50
C PRO A 189 -5.02 8.21 -21.44
N VAL A 190 -5.03 7.76 -20.18
CA VAL A 190 -5.35 8.57 -18.99
C VAL A 190 -4.18 9.45 -18.53
N LEU A 191 -2.99 9.28 -19.11
CA LEU A 191 -1.78 10.00 -18.72
C LEU A 191 -1.26 10.88 -19.86
N PRO A 192 -0.51 11.96 -19.56
CA PRO A 192 0.10 12.78 -20.60
C PRO A 192 1.04 11.99 -21.53
N PRO A 193 1.35 12.51 -22.72
CA PRO A 193 2.08 11.76 -23.77
C PRO A 193 3.42 11.16 -23.32
N ASN A 194 4.13 11.80 -22.39
CA ASN A 194 5.36 11.30 -21.78
C ASN A 194 5.15 9.99 -20.99
N LEU A 195 3.92 9.69 -20.59
CA LEU A 195 3.52 8.53 -19.80
C LEU A 195 2.45 7.65 -20.48
N ALA A 196 1.87 8.13 -21.58
CA ALA A 196 0.80 7.47 -22.32
C ALA A 196 1.26 6.12 -22.88
N ARG A 197 0.35 5.14 -22.86
CA ARG A 197 0.52 3.82 -23.46
C ARG A 197 -0.85 3.35 -23.95
N ALA A 198 -0.88 2.61 -25.05
CA ALA A 198 -2.12 2.04 -25.57
C ALA A 198 -2.77 1.12 -24.52
N ASP A 199 -4.08 1.21 -24.38
CA ASP A 199 -4.95 0.29 -23.63
C ASP A 199 -4.73 0.18 -22.09
N CYS A 200 -3.95 1.07 -21.47
CA CYS A 200 -3.65 0.94 -20.04
C CYS A 200 -4.85 1.21 -19.09
N HIS A 201 -5.14 0.24 -18.22
CA HIS A 201 -6.21 0.33 -17.19
C HIS A 201 -5.82 1.26 -16.02
N ILE A 202 -6.81 1.82 -15.31
CA ILE A 202 -6.59 2.77 -14.20
C ILE A 202 -5.68 2.18 -13.09
N THR A 203 -5.81 0.89 -12.82
CA THR A 203 -5.00 0.16 -11.82
C THR A 203 -3.52 0.05 -12.24
N GLN A 204 -3.25 -0.08 -13.54
CA GLN A 204 -1.88 -0.04 -14.07
C GLN A 204 -1.26 1.33 -13.86
N ASN A 205 -2.02 2.39 -14.14
CA ASN A 205 -1.55 3.75 -13.93
C ASN A 205 -1.30 4.02 -12.45
N GLN A 206 -2.13 3.51 -11.53
CA GLN A 206 -1.86 3.60 -10.09
C GLN A 206 -0.54 2.90 -9.71
N ALA A 207 -0.36 1.63 -10.11
CA ALA A 207 0.86 0.87 -9.80
C ALA A 207 2.11 1.56 -10.36
N ARG A 208 2.02 2.13 -11.57
CA ARG A 208 3.05 2.94 -12.19
C ARG A 208 3.35 4.19 -11.39
N LEU A 209 2.34 4.98 -11.02
CA LEU A 209 2.56 6.24 -10.32
C LEU A 209 3.11 6.05 -8.90
N LEU A 210 2.82 4.92 -8.25
CA LEU A 210 3.37 4.57 -6.94
C LEU A 210 4.90 4.47 -6.94
N CYS A 211 5.54 4.03 -8.03
CA CYS A 211 7.00 3.79 -8.04
C CYS A 211 7.83 5.08 -7.96
N PHE A 212 7.24 6.25 -8.22
CA PHE A 212 7.90 7.54 -8.06
C PHE A 212 8.18 7.91 -6.59
N GLY A 213 7.59 7.19 -5.65
CA GLY A 213 7.89 7.29 -4.23
C GLY A 213 7.22 8.46 -3.51
N ILE A 214 7.55 8.60 -2.23
CA ILE A 214 6.87 9.43 -1.25
C ILE A 214 6.89 10.92 -1.60
N LYS A 215 8.00 11.45 -2.13
CA LYS A 215 8.06 12.88 -2.50
C LYS A 215 7.07 13.22 -3.61
N PHE A 216 6.90 12.35 -4.61
CA PHE A 216 5.89 12.52 -5.65
C PHE A 216 4.48 12.41 -5.09
N LEU A 217 4.22 11.38 -4.29
CA LEU A 217 2.89 11.12 -3.71
C LEU A 217 2.47 12.24 -2.75
N TYR A 218 3.42 12.83 -2.03
CA TYR A 218 3.20 14.02 -1.23
C TYR A 218 2.76 15.21 -2.11
N ARG A 219 3.47 15.49 -3.21
CA ARG A 219 3.09 16.56 -4.14
C ARG A 219 1.67 16.36 -4.66
N VAL A 220 1.33 15.15 -5.10
CA VAL A 220 -0.06 14.81 -5.52
C VAL A 220 -1.05 15.06 -4.39
N SER A 221 -0.72 14.69 -3.15
CA SER A 221 -1.62 14.89 -2.01
C SER A 221 -1.76 16.34 -1.57
N ALA A 222 -0.74 17.17 -1.77
CA ALA A 222 -0.69 18.56 -1.30
C ALA A 222 -1.19 19.55 -2.35
N SER A 223 -1.19 19.16 -3.63
CA SER A 223 -1.67 19.98 -4.72
C SER A 223 -3.18 19.81 -4.96
N PRO A 224 -3.86 20.86 -5.47
CA PRO A 224 -5.21 20.73 -5.99
C PRO A 224 -5.30 19.68 -7.10
N VAL A 225 -6.43 18.98 -7.19
CA VAL A 225 -6.69 17.95 -8.21
C VAL A 225 -6.47 18.49 -9.64
N ALA A 226 -6.82 19.75 -9.89
CA ALA A 226 -6.63 20.40 -11.19
C ALA A 226 -5.15 20.48 -11.64
N GLN A 227 -4.19 20.49 -10.70
CA GLN A 227 -2.76 20.51 -11.02
C GLN A 227 -2.18 19.12 -11.30
N PHE A 228 -2.95 18.05 -11.10
CA PHE A 228 -2.44 16.68 -11.23
C PHE A 228 -1.86 16.41 -12.62
N TYR A 229 -2.51 16.88 -13.69
CA TYR A 229 -1.99 16.71 -15.04
C TYR A 229 -0.63 17.38 -15.24
N GLN A 230 -0.43 18.58 -14.67
CA GLN A 230 0.85 19.28 -14.71
C GLN A 230 1.93 18.52 -13.93
N ILE A 231 1.59 18.01 -12.74
CA ILE A 231 2.51 17.19 -11.96
C ILE A 231 2.96 15.96 -12.77
N LEU A 232 2.06 15.34 -13.53
CA LEU A 232 2.39 14.20 -14.40
C LEU A 232 3.28 14.58 -15.59
N LEU A 233 3.15 15.79 -16.15
CA LEU A 233 4.01 16.28 -17.23
C LEU A 233 5.46 16.48 -16.76
N ASP A 234 5.63 16.91 -15.50
CA ASP A 234 6.96 17.15 -14.92
C ASP A 234 7.72 15.85 -14.58
N LEU A 235 7.05 14.68 -14.69
CA LEU A 235 7.68 13.40 -14.40
C LEU A 235 8.58 12.94 -15.56
N PRO A 236 9.75 12.35 -15.23
CA PRO A 236 10.55 11.69 -16.25
C PRO A 236 9.74 10.55 -16.87
N GLN A 237 10.01 10.26 -18.14
CA GLN A 237 9.43 9.10 -18.81
C GLN A 237 9.68 7.85 -17.97
N GLN A 238 8.63 7.09 -17.71
CA GLN A 238 8.77 5.87 -16.92
C GLN A 238 9.50 4.77 -17.70
N PRO A 239 10.19 3.86 -16.99
CA PRO A 239 10.51 2.53 -17.52
C PRO A 239 9.24 1.86 -18.04
N ARG A 240 9.36 1.00 -19.05
CA ARG A 240 8.23 0.34 -19.74
C ARG A 240 7.51 -0.71 -18.89
N TYR A 241 7.05 -0.37 -17.68
CA TYR A 241 6.15 -1.21 -16.92
C TYR A 241 4.81 -1.33 -17.63
N ALA A 242 4.25 -2.54 -17.68
CA ALA A 242 3.02 -2.96 -18.37
C ALA A 242 3.22 -3.57 -19.77
N SER A 243 3.82 -4.77 -19.84
CA SER A 243 3.40 -5.71 -20.88
C SER A 243 2.21 -6.51 -20.36
N TYR A 244 1.14 -6.62 -21.13
CA TYR A 244 0.15 -7.69 -20.96
C TYR A 244 0.87 -9.04 -21.00
N ASN A 245 0.43 -10.03 -20.20
CA ASN A 245 0.77 -11.41 -20.53
C ASN A 245 -0.01 -11.84 -21.80
N ARG A 246 0.33 -13.00 -22.37
CA ARG A 246 -0.42 -13.58 -23.50
C ARG A 246 -1.91 -13.88 -23.19
N LEU A 247 -2.34 -13.72 -21.93
CA LEU A 247 -3.68 -13.99 -21.41
C LEU A 247 -4.46 -12.71 -20.97
N GLY A 248 -3.89 -11.52 -21.16
CA GLY A 248 -4.55 -10.24 -20.83
C GLY A 248 -4.46 -9.77 -19.37
N GLU A 249 -3.73 -10.44 -18.48
CA GLU A 249 -3.63 -10.06 -17.06
C GLU A 249 -2.56 -8.99 -16.78
N ILE A 250 -2.83 -8.19 -15.75
CA ILE A 250 -2.09 -6.99 -15.38
C ILE A 250 -1.00 -7.30 -14.35
N TYR A 251 0.27 -7.04 -14.66
CA TYR A 251 1.35 -7.07 -13.64
C TYR A 251 1.31 -5.80 -12.78
N THR A 252 1.27 -5.96 -11.46
CA THR A 252 1.38 -4.85 -10.51
C THR A 252 2.69 -4.93 -9.73
N TRP A 253 3.66 -4.06 -10.06
CA TRP A 253 5.04 -4.05 -9.55
C TRP A 253 5.24 -4.42 -8.08
N PHE A 254 4.43 -3.85 -7.19
CA PHE A 254 4.53 -4.16 -5.76
C PHE A 254 3.76 -5.45 -5.40
N SER A 255 2.52 -5.60 -5.84
CA SER A 255 1.65 -6.70 -5.39
C SER A 255 2.11 -8.05 -5.93
N ASP A 256 2.52 -8.10 -7.19
CA ASP A 256 3.01 -9.32 -7.81
C ASP A 256 4.32 -9.75 -7.11
N ALA A 257 5.20 -8.81 -6.78
CA ALA A 257 6.40 -9.12 -5.99
C ALA A 257 6.04 -9.70 -4.61
N VAL A 258 5.11 -9.09 -3.87
CA VAL A 258 4.67 -9.60 -2.56
C VAL A 258 4.01 -10.98 -2.67
N ASN A 259 3.12 -11.18 -3.64
CA ASN A 259 2.38 -12.44 -3.82
C ASN A 259 3.34 -13.59 -4.12
N GLU A 260 4.22 -13.42 -5.11
CA GLU A 260 5.19 -14.44 -5.50
C GLU A 260 6.20 -14.72 -4.37
N CYS A 261 6.65 -13.69 -3.64
CA CYS A 261 7.49 -13.89 -2.46
C CYS A 261 6.80 -14.74 -1.37
N SER A 262 5.49 -14.56 -1.23
CA SER A 262 4.66 -15.30 -0.28
C SER A 262 4.45 -16.74 -0.72
N GLU A 263 4.17 -16.98 -2.00
CA GLU A 263 4.03 -18.31 -2.58
C GLU A 263 5.32 -19.13 -2.45
N LEU A 264 6.47 -18.51 -2.77
CA LEU A 264 7.78 -19.15 -2.60
C LEU A 264 8.05 -19.48 -1.12
N SER A 265 7.78 -18.55 -0.20
CA SER A 265 7.94 -18.82 1.25
C SER A 265 7.00 -19.95 1.73
N ASN A 266 5.77 -19.99 1.23
CA ASN A 266 4.80 -21.02 1.55
C ASN A 266 5.17 -22.39 0.97
N SER A 267 5.94 -22.45 -0.11
CA SER A 267 6.44 -23.71 -0.67
C SER A 267 7.52 -24.36 0.20
N GLU A 268 8.28 -23.56 0.96
CA GLU A 268 9.28 -24.02 1.92
C GLU A 268 8.64 -24.51 3.24
N LEU A 269 7.54 -23.87 3.65
CA LEU A 269 6.64 -24.40 4.67
C LEU A 269 5.98 -25.67 4.11
N THR A 270 6.01 -26.79 4.85
CA THR A 270 5.24 -27.97 4.44
C THR A 270 3.77 -27.54 4.31
N LEU A 271 3.26 -27.44 3.07
CA LEU A 271 2.07 -26.73 2.56
C LEU A 271 0.69 -27.02 3.22
N LYS A 272 0.64 -27.58 4.43
CA LYS A 272 -0.56 -28.17 5.04
C LYS A 272 -0.88 -27.70 6.46
N LYS A 273 -0.01 -26.92 7.11
CA LYS A 273 -0.27 -26.40 8.46
C LYS A 273 -0.78 -24.96 8.41
N SER A 274 -1.85 -24.67 9.14
CA SER A 274 -2.25 -23.29 9.41
C SER A 274 -1.31 -22.67 10.43
N VAL A 275 -1.23 -21.34 10.47
CA VAL A 275 -0.42 -20.62 11.47
C VAL A 275 -0.83 -21.02 12.90
N ALA A 276 -2.13 -21.22 13.14
CA ALA A 276 -2.65 -21.69 14.44
C ALA A 276 -2.19 -23.10 14.85
N SER A 277 -1.70 -23.91 13.90
CA SER A 277 -1.27 -25.29 14.15
C SER A 277 0.24 -25.46 14.36
N LEU A 278 0.99 -24.34 14.33
CA LEU A 278 2.43 -24.34 14.57
C LEU A 278 2.71 -24.39 16.08
N THR A 279 3.71 -25.16 16.50
CA THR A 279 4.27 -25.02 17.85
C THR A 279 5.06 -23.71 17.98
N ASP A 280 5.40 -23.29 19.20
CA ASP A 280 6.21 -22.08 19.42
C ASP A 280 7.58 -22.17 18.74
N GLU A 281 8.19 -23.35 18.70
CA GLU A 281 9.44 -23.62 18.00
C GLU A 281 9.25 -23.54 16.48
N GLU A 282 8.20 -24.18 15.94
CA GLU A 282 7.87 -24.10 14.51
C GLU A 282 7.57 -22.65 14.09
N TYR A 283 6.85 -21.90 14.93
CA TYR A 283 6.57 -20.49 14.69
C TYR A 283 7.86 -19.67 14.63
N LYS A 284 8.77 -19.83 15.60
CA LYS A 284 10.07 -19.13 15.59
C LYS A 284 10.95 -19.53 14.41
N GLN A 285 10.87 -20.79 13.97
CA GLN A 285 11.67 -21.31 12.87
C GLN A 285 11.15 -20.84 11.50
N HIS A 286 9.83 -20.78 11.32
CA HIS A 286 9.22 -20.55 10.02
C HIS A 286 8.62 -19.15 9.83
N ILE A 287 8.25 -18.47 10.92
CA ILE A 287 7.70 -17.11 10.86
C ILE A 287 8.82 -16.12 11.19
N ARG A 288 9.17 -15.32 10.18
CA ARG A 288 10.20 -14.28 10.28
C ARG A 288 9.82 -13.29 11.38
N GLN A 289 10.73 -13.15 12.34
CA GLN A 289 10.60 -12.18 13.43
C GLN A 289 11.00 -10.79 12.96
N SER A 290 10.37 -9.76 13.53
CA SER A 290 10.78 -8.41 13.21
C SER A 290 12.15 -8.12 13.80
N LEU A 291 13.01 -7.51 12.99
CA LEU A 291 14.29 -6.99 13.43
C LEU A 291 14.15 -5.57 14.04
N VAL A 292 12.93 -5.04 14.24
CA VAL A 292 12.69 -3.79 14.98
C VAL A 292 12.61 -4.13 16.47
N THR A 293 13.59 -3.70 17.26
CA THR A 293 13.64 -3.96 18.71
C THR A 293 13.10 -2.79 19.56
N GLU A 294 12.87 -1.63 18.96
CA GLU A 294 12.43 -0.40 19.65
C GLU A 294 10.93 -0.38 19.97
N ASP A 295 10.13 -1.15 19.24
CA ASP A 295 8.68 -1.25 19.43
C ASP A 295 8.37 -2.50 20.25
N THR A 296 8.07 -2.31 21.54
CA THR A 296 7.81 -3.41 22.47
C THR A 296 6.36 -3.90 22.43
N ASP A 297 5.45 -3.11 21.86
CA ASP A 297 4.05 -3.49 21.75
C ASP A 297 3.85 -4.50 20.62
N LYS A 298 3.04 -5.53 20.90
CA LYS A 298 2.82 -6.67 20.01
C LYS A 298 1.56 -6.55 19.17
N GLY A 299 0.84 -5.43 19.22
CA GLY A 299 -0.44 -5.22 18.56
C GLY A 299 -0.45 -5.59 17.07
N PRO A 300 0.50 -5.10 16.26
CA PRO A 300 0.60 -5.48 14.85
C PRO A 300 0.79 -6.98 14.62
N GLU A 301 1.61 -7.63 15.44
CA GLU A 301 1.91 -9.06 15.36
C GLU A 301 0.71 -9.90 15.81
N GLU A 302 0.09 -9.55 16.93
CA GLU A 302 -1.15 -10.15 17.44
C GLU A 302 -2.29 -10.02 16.43
N ALA A 303 -2.45 -8.84 15.82
CA ALA A 303 -3.44 -8.57 14.79
C ALA A 303 -3.24 -9.43 13.55
N TRP A 304 -2.00 -9.54 13.07
CA TRP A 304 -1.67 -10.40 11.94
C TRP A 304 -1.89 -11.86 12.27
N TYR A 305 -1.38 -12.33 13.41
CA TYR A 305 -1.55 -13.71 13.85
C TYR A 305 -3.04 -14.05 13.90
N TRP A 306 -3.84 -13.24 14.59
CA TRP A 306 -5.28 -13.42 14.68
C TRP A 306 -5.97 -13.40 13.31
N ALA A 307 -5.57 -12.49 12.41
CA ALA A 307 -6.17 -12.35 11.09
C ALA A 307 -5.81 -13.51 10.18
N TYR A 308 -4.63 -14.12 10.34
CA TYR A 308 -4.14 -15.17 9.45
C TYR A 308 -4.11 -16.57 10.09
N GLN A 309 -4.57 -16.72 11.34
CA GLN A 309 -4.46 -17.96 12.11
C GLN A 309 -5.08 -19.19 11.41
N THR A 310 -6.14 -19.00 10.63
CA THR A 310 -6.84 -20.07 9.90
C THR A 310 -6.38 -20.23 8.44
N PHE A 311 -5.54 -19.32 7.94
CA PHE A 311 -4.98 -19.45 6.60
C PHE A 311 -3.87 -20.49 6.59
N LEU A 312 -3.70 -21.13 5.43
CA LEU A 312 -2.55 -21.99 5.19
C LEU A 312 -1.31 -21.11 4.97
N GLY A 313 -0.21 -21.46 5.64
CA GLY A 313 1.08 -20.76 5.52
C GLY A 313 1.09 -19.32 6.02
N SER A 314 2.16 -18.59 5.70
CA SER A 314 2.37 -17.19 6.08
C SER A 314 1.83 -16.24 5.00
N THR A 315 0.54 -16.36 4.69
CA THR A 315 -0.09 -15.54 3.65
C THR A 315 -0.08 -14.05 4.03
N VAL A 316 0.21 -13.19 3.07
CA VAL A 316 0.10 -11.73 3.16
C VAL A 316 -0.48 -11.19 1.84
N ASN A 317 -0.94 -9.93 1.84
CA ASN A 317 -1.58 -9.29 0.69
C ASN A 317 -2.86 -10.00 0.21
N ASP A 318 -3.54 -10.74 1.10
CA ASP A 318 -4.82 -11.34 0.75
C ASP A 318 -5.89 -10.25 0.54
N LEU A 319 -6.70 -10.40 -0.50
CA LEU A 319 -7.77 -9.45 -0.85
C LEU A 319 -8.84 -9.37 0.25
N ARG A 320 -9.08 -10.46 0.99
CA ARG A 320 -10.00 -10.51 2.13
C ARG A 320 -9.58 -9.56 3.25
N MET A 321 -8.29 -9.24 3.34
CA MET A 321 -7.74 -8.34 4.37
C MET A 321 -7.75 -6.86 3.99
N THR A 322 -8.30 -6.48 2.84
CA THR A 322 -8.32 -5.09 2.36
C THR A 322 -8.97 -4.13 3.35
N ASN A 323 -10.10 -4.52 3.95
CA ASN A 323 -10.79 -3.69 4.94
C ASN A 323 -9.98 -3.57 6.23
N CYS A 324 -9.40 -4.68 6.71
CA CYS A 324 -8.50 -4.69 7.86
C CYS A 324 -7.32 -3.72 7.67
N ARG A 325 -6.67 -3.74 6.50
CA ARG A 325 -5.62 -2.79 6.13
C ARG A 325 -6.12 -1.35 6.15
N HIS A 326 -7.30 -1.10 5.58
CA HIS A 326 -7.92 0.20 5.52
C HIS A 326 -8.31 0.79 6.88
N PHE A 327 -8.58 -0.06 7.88
CA PHE A 327 -8.84 0.37 9.26
C PHE A 327 -7.56 0.59 10.06
N GLY A 328 -6.39 0.34 9.45
CA GLY A 328 -5.10 0.46 10.13
C GLY A 328 -4.82 -0.68 11.09
N LEU A 329 -5.49 -1.84 10.94
CA LEU A 329 -5.40 -2.97 11.87
C LEU A 329 -3.95 -3.28 12.28
N PHE A 330 -3.07 -3.40 11.29
CA PHE A 330 -1.67 -3.79 11.49
C PHE A 330 -0.79 -2.64 12.02
N PHE A 331 -1.37 -1.54 12.47
CA PHE A 331 -0.66 -0.37 13.00
C PHE A 331 -1.02 -0.02 14.44
N TRP A 332 -2.12 -0.56 14.96
CA TRP A 332 -2.63 -0.20 16.28
C TRP A 332 -1.95 -0.96 17.40
N ASP A 333 -1.87 -0.33 18.57
CA ASP A 333 -1.38 -0.97 19.79
C ASP A 333 -2.31 -2.11 20.23
N SER A 334 -1.76 -3.11 20.92
CA SER A 334 -2.54 -4.23 21.49
C SER A 334 -3.73 -3.74 22.32
N ASP A 335 -3.54 -2.70 23.12
CA ASP A 335 -4.57 -2.12 23.98
C ASP A 335 -5.71 -1.47 23.19
N ARG A 336 -5.39 -0.78 22.09
CA ARG A 336 -6.42 -0.23 21.19
C ARG A 336 -7.22 -1.37 20.57
N LEU A 337 -6.55 -2.40 20.08
CA LEU A 337 -7.19 -3.56 19.43
C LEU A 337 -8.14 -4.29 20.37
N LYS A 338 -7.77 -4.44 21.65
CA LYS A 338 -8.65 -4.98 22.71
C LYS A 338 -9.82 -4.04 22.98
N THR A 339 -9.57 -2.73 23.09
CA THR A 339 -10.62 -1.73 23.36
C THR A 339 -11.67 -1.69 22.26
N VAL A 340 -11.27 -1.82 21.00
CA VAL A 340 -12.21 -1.85 19.86
C VAL A 340 -12.81 -3.23 19.62
N ASN A 341 -12.57 -4.18 20.53
CA ASN A 341 -13.07 -5.55 20.50
C ASN A 341 -12.73 -6.28 19.19
N PHE A 342 -11.52 -6.05 18.68
CA PHE A 342 -11.12 -6.57 17.37
C PHE A 342 -10.99 -8.10 17.39
N PHE A 343 -10.38 -8.65 18.43
CA PHE A 343 -9.97 -10.06 18.51
C PHE A 343 -11.11 -11.06 18.74
N THR A 344 -12.35 -10.64 18.93
CA THR A 344 -13.41 -11.56 19.36
C THR A 344 -14.03 -12.37 18.22
N ARG A 345 -14.07 -11.87 16.97
CA ARG A 345 -14.85 -12.51 15.89
C ARG A 345 -14.29 -12.18 14.50
N VAL A 346 -13.45 -13.08 14.00
CA VAL A 346 -12.81 -13.04 12.67
C VAL A 346 -13.87 -12.96 11.56
N ASP A 347 -14.93 -13.75 11.67
CA ASP A 347 -16.03 -13.83 10.72
C ASP A 347 -16.69 -12.46 10.45
N PHE A 348 -16.78 -11.52 11.39
CA PHE A 348 -17.45 -10.23 11.13
C PHE A 348 -16.64 -9.26 10.28
N TRP A 349 -15.34 -9.16 10.55
CA TRP A 349 -14.45 -8.32 9.75
C TRP A 349 -14.26 -8.90 8.34
N TRP A 350 -14.55 -10.20 8.18
CA TRP A 350 -14.47 -10.95 6.92
C TRP A 350 -15.82 -11.02 6.18
N TRP A 351 -16.98 -11.15 6.85
CA TRP A 351 -18.31 -11.37 6.24
C TRP A 351 -18.88 -10.16 5.51
N ARG A 352 -18.41 -8.93 5.82
CA ARG A 352 -18.70 -7.76 4.99
C ARG A 352 -18.10 -7.87 3.56
N TRP A 353 -17.39 -8.96 3.25
CA TRP A 353 -16.95 -9.34 1.92
C TRP A 353 -17.88 -10.33 1.19
N GLU A 354 -18.45 -11.36 1.86
CA GLU A 354 -19.27 -12.40 1.18
C GLU A 354 -20.74 -11.99 0.97
N GLY A 355 -21.28 -11.12 1.82
CA GLY A 355 -22.70 -10.72 1.78
C GLY A 355 -22.99 -9.47 0.95
N GLY A 356 -22.95 -9.57 -0.38
CA GLY A 356 -23.83 -8.80 -1.29
C GLY A 356 -23.82 -7.27 -1.27
N ARG A 357 -22.97 -6.59 -0.46
CA ARG A 357 -22.70 -5.15 -0.59
C ARG A 357 -21.41 -4.92 -1.37
N GLN A 358 -21.39 -5.42 -2.60
CA GLN A 358 -20.75 -4.66 -3.68
C GLN A 358 -21.85 -3.93 -4.46
N PRO A 359 -22.46 -2.83 -3.96
CA PRO A 359 -22.77 -1.78 -4.89
C PRO A 359 -21.42 -1.14 -5.18
N ASP A 360 -20.92 -1.28 -6.41
CA ASP A 360 -19.85 -0.46 -7.00
C ASP A 360 -19.17 0.43 -5.96
N PHE A 361 -18.10 -0.08 -5.30
CA PHE A 361 -17.48 0.53 -4.12
C PHE A 361 -17.37 2.05 -4.34
N ASP A 362 -18.36 2.78 -3.83
CA ASP A 362 -18.57 4.15 -4.28
C ASP A 362 -17.46 4.95 -3.62
N TRP A 363 -16.48 5.32 -4.44
CA TRP A 363 -15.33 6.11 -4.05
C TRP A 363 -15.72 7.56 -3.68
N SER A 364 -17.01 7.81 -3.40
CA SER A 364 -17.52 9.01 -2.75
C SER A 364 -16.95 9.13 -1.33
N ILE A 365 -15.66 9.48 -1.28
CA ILE A 365 -15.19 10.44 -0.31
C ILE A 365 -16.02 11.68 -0.62
N ALA A 366 -17.14 11.84 0.08
CA ALA A 366 -17.72 13.14 0.27
C ALA A 366 -16.55 14.01 0.73
N ALA A 367 -16.09 14.88 -0.16
CA ALA A 367 -15.30 16.02 0.26
C ALA A 367 -16.10 16.65 1.40
N PRO A 368 -15.52 16.91 2.57
CA PRO A 368 -16.16 17.82 3.50
C PRO A 368 -16.22 19.15 2.74
N PHE A 369 -17.36 19.42 2.11
CA PHE A 369 -17.70 20.75 1.64
C PHE A 369 -17.69 21.62 2.89
N HIS A 370 -16.60 22.37 3.08
CA HIS A 370 -16.66 23.55 3.91
C HIS A 370 -17.54 24.55 3.17
N SER A 371 -18.78 24.65 3.61
CA SER A 371 -19.66 25.77 3.30
C SER A 371 -19.04 27.04 3.89
N THR A 372 -18.69 27.98 3.01
CA THR A 372 -18.72 29.42 3.31
C THR A 372 -19.71 30.05 2.36
#